data_AF-A0A8T2NX20-F1
#
_entry.id   AF-A0A8T2NX20-F1
#
_cell.length_a   1.000
_cell.length_b   1.000
_cell.length_c   1.000
_cell.angle_alpha   90.00
_cell.angle_beta   90.00
_cell.angle_gamma   90.00
#
_symmetry.space_group_name_H-M   'P 1'
#
loop_
_entity.id
_entity.type
_entity.pdbx_description
1 polymer ?
#
loop_
_entity_poly.entity_id
_entity_poly.type
_entity_poly.pdbx_seq_one_letter_code
_entity_poly.pdbx_strand_id
1 'polypeptide(L)'
;EVTYWSNQFNHVTCGEEMQFSTPENIEDHCIRDALDCFRKELAVVRHQCRDQHGKNKISAFEEVLEELLKAMPLNTAAQSEKCSSCEFYQERPFQTFKDKLILMLQRAVNSMYRR
;
A
#
# COMPACT_ATOMS: atom_id res chain seq x y z
N GLU A 1 -12.89 -10.08 -4.36
CA GLU A 1 -12.02 -8.88 -4.46
C GLU A 1 -10.59 -9.12 -3.97
N VAL A 2 -10.38 -9.71 -2.80
CA VAL A 2 -9.03 -10.03 -2.26
C VAL A 2 -8.11 -10.76 -3.24
N THR A 3 -8.64 -11.76 -3.94
CA THR A 3 -7.92 -12.57 -4.92
C THR A 3 -7.43 -11.75 -6.11
N TYR A 4 -8.17 -10.70 -6.52
CA TYR A 4 -7.79 -9.84 -7.64
C TYR A 4 -6.55 -9.01 -7.31
N TRP A 5 -6.50 -8.41 -6.11
CA TRP A 5 -5.37 -7.61 -5.64
C TRP A 5 -4.13 -8.46 -5.40
N SER A 6 -4.31 -9.65 -4.79
CA SER A 6 -3.21 -10.60 -4.56
C SER A 6 -2.53 -11.03 -5.87
N ASN A 7 -3.32 -11.28 -6.92
CA ASN A 7 -2.82 -11.70 -8.22
C ASN A 7 -1.95 -10.63 -8.92
N GLN A 8 -2.04 -9.35 -8.54
CA GLN A 8 -1.20 -8.30 -9.11
C GLN A 8 0.25 -8.37 -8.63
N PHE A 9 0.58 -9.20 -7.65
CA PHE A 9 1.94 -9.32 -7.11
C PHE A 9 2.57 -10.70 -7.30
N ASN A 10 1.85 -11.68 -7.85
CA ASN A 10 2.35 -13.06 -7.97
C ASN A 10 3.58 -13.22 -8.88
N HIS A 11 3.89 -12.21 -9.69
CA HIS A 11 5.04 -12.17 -10.59
C HIS A 11 6.17 -11.27 -10.10
N VAL A 12 5.99 -10.62 -8.95
CA VAL A 12 7.00 -9.76 -8.35
C VAL A 12 7.88 -10.63 -7.45
N THR A 13 9.17 -10.65 -7.75
CA THR A 13 10.18 -11.33 -6.95
C THR A 13 11.17 -10.31 -6.42
N CYS A 14 11.28 -10.22 -5.10
CA CYS A 14 12.26 -9.38 -4.41
C CYS A 14 13.38 -10.27 -3.86
N GLY A 15 14.56 -9.70 -3.61
CA GLY A 15 15.61 -10.40 -2.86
C GLY A 15 15.16 -10.69 -1.43
N GLU A 16 15.66 -11.78 -0.82
CA GLU A 16 15.23 -12.23 0.50
C GLU A 16 15.55 -11.21 1.63
N GLU A 17 16.61 -10.43 1.44
CA GLU A 17 17.05 -9.39 2.39
C GLU A 17 16.33 -8.04 2.21
N MET A 18 15.49 -7.89 1.17
CA MET A 18 14.80 -6.62 0.92
C MET A 18 13.67 -6.39 1.92
N GLN A 19 13.67 -5.21 2.52
CA GLN A 19 12.64 -4.78 3.44
C GLN A 19 11.97 -3.49 2.96
N PHE A 20 10.68 -3.36 3.25
CA PHE A 20 9.83 -2.28 2.77
C PHE A 20 9.02 -1.71 3.91
N SER A 21 8.96 -0.39 4.02
CA SER A 21 8.14 0.31 5.01
C SER A 21 6.70 -0.19 4.97
N THR A 22 6.23 -0.79 6.06
CA THR A 22 4.94 -1.48 6.12
C THR A 22 4.06 -0.89 7.22
N PRO A 23 3.12 0.00 6.86
CA PRO A 23 2.11 0.48 7.79
C PRO A 23 1.30 -0.65 8.44
N GLU A 24 1.34 -0.72 9.78
CA GLU A 24 0.64 -1.72 10.61
C GLU A 24 -0.11 -1.04 11.76
N ASN A 25 -1.15 -1.70 12.28
CA ASN A 25 -1.97 -1.21 13.41
C ASN A 25 -2.59 0.19 13.20
N ILE A 26 -2.99 0.47 11.96
CA ILE A 26 -3.49 1.78 11.52
C ILE A 26 -4.91 2.02 12.04
N GLU A 27 -5.14 3.18 12.65
CA GLU A 27 -6.48 3.64 13.04
C GLU A 27 -7.32 4.04 11.82
N ASP A 28 -8.65 3.96 11.91
CA ASP A 28 -9.52 4.18 10.76
C ASP A 28 -9.37 5.58 10.13
N HIS A 29 -9.09 6.59 10.95
CA HIS A 29 -8.85 7.96 10.48
C HIS A 29 -7.50 8.13 9.75
N CYS A 30 -6.59 7.15 9.85
CA CYS A 30 -5.27 7.16 9.22
C CYS A 30 -5.16 6.23 8.00
N ILE A 31 -6.24 5.55 7.61
CA ILE A 31 -6.22 4.59 6.48
C ILE A 31 -5.71 5.27 5.20
N ARG A 32 -6.15 6.49 4.93
CA ARG A 32 -5.71 7.27 3.77
C ARG A 32 -4.20 7.48 3.78
N ASP A 33 -3.67 7.98 4.89
CA ASP A 33 -2.25 8.35 5.00
C ASP A 33 -1.37 7.10 4.95
N ALA A 34 -1.81 6.00 5.57
CA ALA A 34 -1.16 4.70 5.46
C ALA A 34 -1.16 4.15 4.01
N LEU A 35 -2.25 4.29 3.26
CA LEU A 35 -2.30 3.90 1.85
C LEU A 35 -1.37 4.74 0.98
N ASP A 36 -1.23 6.04 1.25
CA ASP A 36 -0.24 6.87 0.54
C ASP A 36 1.20 6.43 0.87
N CYS A 37 1.48 6.00 2.11
CA CYS A 37 2.77 5.39 2.44
C CYS A 37 3.02 4.10 1.65
N PHE A 38 2.04 3.20 1.57
CA PHE A 38 2.17 2.01 0.72
C PHE A 38 2.40 2.37 -0.75
N ARG A 39 1.71 3.38 -1.29
CA ARG A 39 1.91 3.85 -2.67
C ARG A 39 3.33 4.37 -2.89
N LYS A 40 3.86 5.17 -1.96
CA LYS A 40 5.25 5.66 -2.02
C LYS A 40 6.25 4.52 -1.96
N GLU A 41 6.00 3.54 -1.10
CA GLU A 41 6.89 2.39 -0.94
C GLU A 41 6.86 1.44 -2.14
N LEU A 42 5.73 1.33 -2.85
CA LEU A 42 5.64 0.57 -4.10
C LEU A 42 6.62 1.09 -5.17
N ALA A 43 6.93 2.40 -5.17
CA ALA A 43 7.96 2.94 -6.05
C ALA A 43 9.33 2.33 -5.74
N VAL A 44 9.63 2.08 -4.46
CA VAL A 44 10.84 1.39 -4.02
C VAL A 44 10.81 -0.07 -4.46
N VAL A 45 9.69 -0.77 -4.25
CA VAL A 45 9.47 -2.16 -4.72
C VAL A 45 9.71 -2.25 -6.23
N ARG A 46 9.18 -1.31 -7.02
CA ARG A 46 9.35 -1.25 -8.48
C ARG A 46 10.81 -1.12 -8.89
N HIS A 47 11.62 -0.39 -8.13
CA HIS A 47 13.04 -0.19 -8.43
C HIS A 47 13.91 -1.35 -7.96
N GLN A 48 13.56 -2.01 -6.85
CA GLN A 48 14.40 -3.02 -6.22
C GLN A 48 14.01 -4.46 -6.61
N CYS A 49 12.74 -4.72 -6.91
CA CYS A 49 12.25 -6.05 -7.23
C CYS A 49 12.15 -6.31 -8.73
N ARG A 50 12.16 -7.58 -9.11
CA ARG A 50 11.95 -8.01 -10.50
C ARG A 50 10.48 -8.31 -10.74
N ASP A 51 9.87 -7.58 -11.68
CA ASP A 51 8.59 -7.94 -12.28
C ASP A 51 8.86 -8.89 -13.46
N GLN A 52 8.73 -10.20 -13.21
CA GLN A 52 9.15 -11.25 -14.15
C GLN A 52 8.36 -11.26 -15.46
N HIS A 53 7.25 -10.52 -15.57
CA HIS A 53 6.42 -10.50 -16.77
C HIS A 53 6.57 -9.22 -17.61
N GLY A 54 7.41 -8.25 -17.22
CA GLY A 54 7.67 -7.04 -17.99
C GLY A 54 6.41 -6.19 -18.27
N LYS A 55 5.34 -6.40 -17.49
CA LYS A 55 4.02 -5.80 -17.72
C LYS A 55 3.78 -4.55 -16.88
N ASN A 56 4.82 -3.99 -16.24
CA ASN A 56 4.75 -2.82 -15.35
C ASN A 56 3.58 -2.92 -14.37
N LYS A 57 3.38 -4.10 -13.80
CA LYS A 57 2.18 -4.38 -12.99
C LYS A 57 2.20 -3.64 -11.67
N ILE A 58 3.39 -3.45 -11.10
CA ILE A 58 3.59 -2.57 -9.95
C ILE A 58 3.15 -1.15 -10.30
N SER A 59 3.57 -0.60 -11.45
CA SER A 59 3.14 0.73 -11.90
C SER A 59 1.63 0.83 -12.11
N ALA A 60 1.02 -0.16 -12.74
CA ALA A 60 -0.44 -0.19 -12.91
C ALA A 60 -1.17 -0.24 -11.55
N PHE A 61 -0.59 -0.90 -10.55
CA PHE A 61 -1.14 -0.95 -9.21
C PHE A 61 -0.94 0.37 -8.45
N GLU A 62 0.20 1.04 -8.62
CA GLU A 62 0.44 2.40 -8.12
C GLU A 62 -0.63 3.37 -8.64
N GLU A 63 -0.96 3.30 -9.93
CA GLU A 63 -2.03 4.12 -10.54
C GLU A 63 -3.38 3.84 -9.90
N VAL A 64 -3.73 2.57 -9.65
CA VAL A 64 -4.98 2.22 -8.98
C VAL A 64 -5.02 2.76 -7.54
N LEU A 65 -3.92 2.69 -6.80
CA LEU A 65 -3.83 3.29 -5.47
C LEU A 65 -3.96 4.80 -5.53
N GLU A 66 -3.38 5.46 -6.53
CA GLU A 66 -3.50 6.89 -6.72
C GLU A 66 -4.96 7.30 -6.97
N GLU A 67 -5.67 6.60 -7.85
CA GLU A 67 -7.09 6.86 -8.12
C GLU A 67 -7.96 6.58 -6.88
N LEU A 68 -7.67 5.50 -6.14
CA LEU A 68 -8.35 5.23 -4.87
C LEU A 68 -8.12 6.37 -3.87
N LEU A 69 -6.89 6.84 -3.73
CA LEU A 69 -6.56 7.98 -2.87
C LEU A 69 -7.28 9.24 -3.34
N LYS A 70 -7.44 9.51 -4.64
CA LYS A 70 -8.21 10.68 -5.12
C LYS A 70 -9.69 10.58 -4.75
N ALA A 71 -10.26 9.38 -4.73
CA ALA A 71 -11.65 9.15 -4.36
C ALA A 71 -11.92 9.20 -2.85
N MET A 72 -10.88 8.98 -2.02
CA MET A 72 -11.01 9.05 -0.57
C MET A 72 -11.11 10.51 -0.07
N PRO A 73 -11.90 10.77 0.99
CA PRO A 73 -11.93 12.07 1.64
C PRO A 73 -10.54 12.44 2.16
N LEU A 74 -10.15 13.70 2.00
CA LEU A 74 -8.92 14.21 2.58
C LEU A 74 -9.04 14.23 4.11
N ASN A 75 -7.99 13.79 4.78
CA ASN A 75 -7.83 14.04 6.21
C ASN A 75 -7.63 15.54 6.43
N THR A 76 -8.19 16.07 7.52
CA THR A 76 -7.84 17.42 7.96
C THR A 76 -6.39 17.42 8.45
N ALA A 77 -5.72 18.58 8.44
CA ALA A 77 -4.35 18.70 8.95
C ALA A 77 -4.23 18.13 10.38
N ALA A 78 -5.20 18.42 11.25
CA ALA A 78 -5.26 17.90 12.62
C ALA A 78 -5.47 16.39 12.72
N GLN A 79 -6.04 15.75 11.69
CA GLN A 79 -6.16 14.29 11.61
C GLN A 79 -4.86 13.68 11.12
N SER A 80 -4.23 14.25 10.09
CA SER A 80 -2.95 13.75 9.56
C SER A 80 -1.80 13.91 10.56
N GLU A 81 -1.78 14.96 11.39
CA GLU A 81 -0.79 15.11 12.47
C GLU A 81 -0.84 13.99 13.52
N LYS A 82 -1.98 13.31 13.64
CA LYS A 82 -2.14 12.16 14.55
C LYS A 82 -1.73 10.84 13.91
N CYS A 83 -1.53 10.82 12.60
CA CYS A 83 -1.10 9.65 11.85
C CYS A 83 0.43 9.58 11.80
N SER A 84 0.97 8.36 11.85
CA SER A 84 2.42 8.17 11.73
C SER A 84 2.90 8.45 10.31
N SER A 85 4.00 9.20 10.19
CA SER A 85 4.70 9.40 8.93
C SER A 85 5.30 8.10 8.38
N CYS A 86 5.49 8.02 7.07
CA CYS A 86 5.90 6.79 6.38
C CYS A 86 7.27 6.25 6.85
N GLU A 87 8.18 7.15 7.21
CA GLU A 87 9.53 6.86 7.69
C GLU A 87 9.59 6.22 9.08
N PHE A 88 8.49 6.24 9.84
CA PHE A 88 8.43 5.66 11.18
C PHE A 88 7.83 4.25 11.21
N TYR A 89 7.27 3.76 10.09
CA TYR A 89 6.80 2.39 10.02
C TYR A 89 7.97 1.42 9.94
N GLN A 90 7.79 0.24 10.54
CA GLN A 90 8.79 -0.81 10.48
C GLN A 90 8.89 -1.36 9.06
N GLU A 91 10.12 -1.60 8.62
CA GLU A 91 10.37 -2.30 7.37
C GLU A 91 10.11 -3.80 7.56
N ARG A 92 9.51 -4.43 6.54
CA ARG A 92 9.18 -5.85 6.54
C ARG A 92 9.56 -6.51 5.22
N PRO A 93 9.79 -7.84 5.20
CA PRO A 93 9.95 -8.58 3.96
C PRO A 93 8.76 -8.39 3.01
N PHE A 94 9.02 -8.48 1.71
CA PHE A 94 8.03 -8.21 0.66
C PHE A 94 6.70 -8.96 0.83
N GLN A 95 6.76 -10.23 1.26
CA GLN A 95 5.54 -11.03 1.46
C GLN A 95 4.63 -10.40 2.53
N THR A 96 5.21 -9.98 3.66
CA THR A 96 4.48 -9.28 4.72
C THR A 96 3.95 -7.93 4.25
N PHE A 97 4.79 -7.15 3.55
CA PHE A 97 4.39 -5.87 2.96
C PHE A 97 3.14 -6.03 2.07
N LYS A 98 3.18 -7.00 1.15
CA LYS A 98 2.07 -7.33 0.25
C LYS A 98 0.81 -7.70 1.01
N ASP A 99 0.92 -8.58 2.01
CA ASP A 99 -0.24 -9.04 2.77
C ASP A 99 -0.89 -7.90 3.55
N LYS A 100 -0.09 -7.00 4.15
CA LYS A 100 -0.59 -5.82 4.85
C LYS A 100 -1.22 -4.79 3.91
N LEU A 101 -0.64 -4.56 2.73
CA LEU A 101 -1.22 -3.70 1.69
C LEU A 101 -2.61 -4.20 1.26
N ILE A 102 -2.75 -5.51 1.00
CA ILE A 102 -4.03 -6.10 0.60
C ILE A 102 -5.09 -5.93 1.69
N LEU A 103 -4.72 -6.13 2.96
CA LEU A 103 -5.63 -5.90 4.09
C LEU A 103 -6.01 -4.42 4.21
N MET A 104 -5.07 -3.50 3.99
CA MET A 104 -5.34 -2.06 4.03
C MET A 104 -6.32 -1.64 2.93
N LEU A 105 -6.16 -2.17 1.72
CA LEU A 105 -7.08 -1.95 0.61
C LEU A 105 -8.49 -2.42 0.93
N GLN A 106 -8.63 -3.60 1.54
CA GLN A 106 -9.94 -4.09 1.97
C GLN A 106 -10.57 -3.15 3.01
N ARG A 107 -9.78 -2.66 3.98
CA ARG A 107 -10.27 -1.70 4.98
C ARG A 107 -10.71 -0.38 4.33
N ALA A 108 -9.96 0.14 3.37
CA ALA A 108 -10.30 1.37 2.67
C ALA A 108 -11.57 1.21 1.82
N VAL A 109 -11.70 0.13 1.07
CA VAL A 109 -12.90 -0.16 0.29
C VAL A 109 -14.12 -0.28 1.21
N ASN A 110 -14.00 -1.03 2.31
CA ASN A 110 -15.07 -1.16 3.30
C ASN A 110 -15.44 0.16 3.98
N SER A 111 -14.47 1.05 4.24
CA SER A 111 -14.76 2.35 4.87
C SER A 111 -15.45 3.33 3.92
N MET A 112 -15.25 3.19 2.61
CA MET A 112 -15.97 3.96 1.59
C MET A 112 -17.41 3.48 1.41
N TYR A 113 -17.68 2.17 1.44
CA TYR A 113 -19.03 1.61 1.25
C TYR A 113 -19.93 1.64 2.49
N ARG A 114 -19.37 1.88 3.69
CA ARG A 114 -20.15 2.04 4.93
C ARG A 114 -20.62 3.48 5.20
N ARG A 115 -20.29 4.41 4.31
CA ARG A 115 -20.79 5.80 4.35
C ARG A 115 -22.01 5.93 3.46
#